data_AF-A0AAE3KN66-F1
#
_entry.id   AF-A0AAE3KN66-F1
#
_cell.length_a   1.000
_cell.length_b   1.000
_cell.length_c   1.000
_cell.angle_alpha   90.00
_cell.angle_beta   90.00
_cell.angle_gamma   90.00
#
_symmetry.space_group_name_H-M   'P 1'
#
loop_
_entity.id
_entity.type
_entity.pdbx_description
1 polymer ?
#
loop_
_entity_poly.entity_id
_entity_poly.type
_entity_poly.pdbx_seq_one_letter_code
_entity_poly.pdbx_strand_id
1 'polypeptide(L)'
;MAKEILANNPNTPPLSPKTIEQFTKVKSVVAGVGIDDAGVRLKAIANLDPASIKVEFKPASGQIVSLLPADTFLLINGNSIKTYWQGFVEQAQSDSQLEKGLEQSKKQIKLMTKLDLDKDIFGWMDGEFAIAAIPADKGILKQLGFGGAIILQTSNRATAEATTVKVDTLAKGNGIKVAERDIQGKKFTDWEIIQQGTLLSHAWLDQNTLLIAIG
;
A
#
# COMPACT_ATOMS: atom_id res chain seq x y z
N MET A 1 27.70 11.18 -10.51
CA MET A 1 26.95 11.42 -9.26
C MET A 1 27.22 10.39 -8.15
N ALA A 2 26.68 9.16 -8.17
CA ALA A 2 26.83 8.24 -7.02
C ALA A 2 28.30 7.86 -6.72
N LYS A 3 29.11 7.59 -7.75
CA LYS A 3 30.56 7.33 -7.59
C LYS A 3 31.34 8.56 -7.08
N GLU A 4 30.93 9.77 -7.47
CA GLU A 4 31.58 11.01 -7.03
C GLU A 4 31.23 11.37 -5.58
N ILE A 5 29.98 11.12 -5.15
CA ILE A 5 29.56 11.34 -3.76
C ILE A 5 30.29 10.38 -2.80
N LEU A 6 30.46 9.11 -3.20
CA LEU A 6 31.21 8.13 -2.40
C LEU A 6 32.71 8.39 -2.37
N ALA A 7 33.29 8.88 -3.49
CA ALA A 7 34.69 9.26 -3.54
C ALA A 7 35.04 10.37 -2.52
N ASN A 8 34.04 11.19 -2.15
CA ASN A 8 34.20 12.27 -1.17
C ASN A 8 33.94 11.84 0.28
N ASN A 9 33.63 10.57 0.56
CA ASN A 9 33.43 10.06 1.93
C ASN A 9 34.14 8.71 2.13
N PRO A 10 35.41 8.71 2.60
CA PRO A 10 36.26 7.51 2.68
C PRO A 10 35.78 6.45 3.68
N ASN A 11 34.85 6.79 4.58
CA ASN A 11 34.27 5.86 5.57
C ASN A 11 32.97 5.19 5.11
N THR A 12 32.51 5.44 3.87
CA THR A 12 31.30 4.77 3.36
C THR A 12 31.66 3.41 2.78
N PRO A 13 31.01 2.31 3.21
CA PRO A 13 31.15 1.03 2.55
C PRO A 13 30.89 1.17 1.04
N PRO A 14 31.72 0.53 0.17
CA PRO A 14 31.49 0.60 -1.26
C PRO A 14 30.11 0.05 -1.59
N LEU A 15 29.36 0.78 -2.41
CA LEU A 15 28.05 0.31 -2.87
C LEU A 15 28.21 -1.00 -3.64
N SER A 16 27.29 -1.93 -3.44
CA SER A 16 27.26 -3.17 -4.22
C SER A 16 27.12 -2.85 -5.72
N PRO A 17 27.67 -3.66 -6.63
CA PRO A 17 27.51 -3.45 -8.08
C PRO A 17 26.04 -3.33 -8.51
N LYS A 18 25.14 -4.13 -7.91
CA LYS A 18 23.69 -4.05 -8.14
C LYS A 18 23.13 -2.67 -7.73
N THR A 19 23.59 -2.11 -6.62
CA THR A 19 23.17 -0.77 -6.16
C THR A 19 23.65 0.32 -7.11
N ILE A 20 24.89 0.22 -7.60
CA ILE A 20 25.44 1.17 -8.59
C ILE A 20 24.64 1.13 -9.88
N GLU A 21 24.28 -0.07 -10.35
CA GLU A 21 23.44 -0.26 -11.54
C GLU A 21 22.07 0.41 -11.37
N GLN A 22 21.43 0.29 -10.21
CA GLN A 22 20.16 0.98 -9.93
C GLN A 22 20.31 2.51 -10.00
N PHE A 23 21.40 3.07 -9.47
CA PHE A 23 21.65 4.51 -9.57
C PHE A 23 21.89 5.00 -11.00
N THR A 24 22.40 4.16 -11.91
CA THR A 24 22.54 4.55 -13.33
C THR A 24 21.21 4.77 -14.04
N LYS A 25 20.10 4.28 -13.48
CA LYS A 25 18.74 4.50 -14.01
C LYS A 25 18.19 5.90 -13.69
N VAL A 26 18.85 6.66 -12.80
CA VAL A 26 18.46 8.04 -12.43
C VAL A 26 19.28 9.04 -13.27
N LYS A 27 18.62 9.78 -14.17
CA LYS A 27 19.25 10.80 -15.02
C LYS A 27 19.58 12.07 -14.25
N SER A 28 18.67 12.54 -13.41
CA SER A 28 18.88 13.71 -12.57
C SER A 28 18.01 13.67 -11.33
N VAL A 29 18.40 14.43 -10.30
CA VAL A 29 17.61 14.65 -9.09
C VAL A 29 17.57 16.14 -8.80
N VAL A 30 16.38 16.67 -8.54
CA VAL A 30 16.18 18.03 -8.02
C VAL A 30 15.60 17.91 -6.63
N ALA A 31 16.26 18.50 -5.63
CA ALA A 31 15.76 18.55 -4.26
C ALA A 31 15.68 20.00 -3.78
N GLY A 32 14.62 20.32 -3.04
CA GLY A 32 14.40 21.61 -2.41
C GLY A 32 14.02 21.43 -0.95
N VAL A 33 14.56 22.30 -0.10
CA VAL A 33 14.22 22.38 1.33
C VAL A 33 13.57 23.74 1.59
N GLY A 34 12.47 23.74 2.31
CA GLY A 34 11.77 24.96 2.74
C GLY A 34 11.40 24.87 4.22
N ILE A 35 11.07 26.01 4.82
CA ILE A 35 10.54 26.11 6.18
C ILE A 35 9.25 26.90 6.12
N ASP A 36 8.22 26.45 6.81
CA ASP A 36 6.98 27.18 7.04
C ASP A 36 6.55 27.09 8.51
N ASP A 37 5.37 27.61 8.84
CA ASP A 37 4.83 27.58 10.20
C ASP A 37 4.57 26.15 10.73
N ALA A 38 4.52 25.15 9.84
CA ALA A 38 4.34 23.74 10.18
C ALA A 38 5.68 22.99 10.34
N GLY A 39 6.79 23.52 9.83
CA GLY A 39 8.14 22.99 10.04
C GLY A 39 8.97 22.91 8.77
N VAL A 40 9.82 21.87 8.67
CA VAL A 40 10.73 21.67 7.54
C VAL A 40 10.03 20.87 6.44
N ARG A 41 10.07 21.39 5.21
CA ARG A 41 9.56 20.72 4.01
C ARG A 41 10.73 20.27 3.15
N LEU A 42 10.73 19.00 2.76
CA LEU A 42 11.63 18.44 1.76
C LEU A 42 10.82 18.00 0.54
N LYS A 43 11.21 18.46 -0.64
CA LYS A 43 10.67 17.96 -1.91
C LYS A 43 11.81 17.48 -2.78
N ALA A 44 11.74 16.23 -3.23
CA ALA A 44 12.70 15.65 -4.17
C ALA A 44 11.97 15.13 -5.42
N ILE A 45 12.56 15.36 -6.59
CA ILE A 45 12.08 14.88 -7.88
C ILE A 45 13.24 14.17 -8.55
N ALA A 46 13.07 12.89 -8.88
CA ALA A 46 14.04 12.12 -9.65
C ALA A 46 13.55 11.99 -11.10
N ASN A 47 14.38 12.39 -12.06
CA ASN A 47 14.17 12.10 -13.46
C ASN A 47 14.86 10.77 -13.79
N LEU A 48 14.08 9.81 -14.27
CA LEU A 48 14.53 8.45 -14.53
C LEU A 48 14.73 8.24 -16.03
N ASP A 49 15.58 7.30 -16.41
CA ASP A 49 15.70 6.91 -17.82
C ASP A 49 14.40 6.22 -18.28
N PRO A 50 13.65 6.76 -19.26
CA PRO A 50 12.38 6.16 -19.69
C PRO A 50 12.55 4.71 -20.17
N ALA A 51 13.69 4.37 -20.77
CA ALA A 51 14.00 3.00 -21.19
C ALA A 51 14.14 2.01 -20.01
N SER A 52 14.35 2.53 -18.80
CA SER A 52 14.52 1.73 -17.58
C SER A 52 13.23 1.53 -16.79
N ILE A 53 12.17 2.27 -17.13
CA ILE A 53 10.84 2.14 -16.50
C ILE A 53 9.93 1.36 -17.45
N LYS A 54 9.58 0.15 -17.03
CA LYS A 54 8.63 -0.70 -17.74
C LYS A 54 7.16 -0.42 -17.39
N VAL A 55 6.93 0.35 -16.32
CA VAL A 55 5.61 0.60 -15.74
C VAL A 55 5.21 2.05 -15.96
N GLU A 56 4.11 2.27 -16.66
CA GLU A 56 3.57 3.62 -16.83
C GLU A 56 2.93 4.09 -15.51
N PHE A 57 3.58 5.04 -14.83
CA PHE A 57 3.04 5.65 -13.62
C PHE A 57 2.03 6.73 -13.98
N LYS A 58 0.79 6.54 -13.54
CA LYS A 58 -0.24 7.57 -13.64
C LYS A 58 -0.29 8.38 -12.34
N PRO A 59 -0.29 9.72 -12.40
CA PRO A 59 -0.45 10.52 -11.20
C PRO A 59 -1.80 10.21 -10.53
N ALA A 60 -1.80 10.13 -9.20
CA ALA A 60 -3.02 10.11 -8.41
C ALA A 60 -3.71 11.48 -8.52
N SER A 61 -5.05 11.49 -8.58
CA SER A 61 -5.80 12.75 -8.63
C SER A 61 -5.74 13.51 -7.30
N GLY A 62 -5.41 12.81 -6.21
CA GLY A 62 -5.35 13.34 -4.85
C GLY A 62 -6.72 13.39 -4.17
N GLN A 63 -7.79 12.98 -4.84
CA GLN A 63 -9.16 13.03 -4.30
C GLN A 63 -9.30 12.17 -3.05
N ILE A 64 -8.61 11.03 -2.99
CA ILE A 64 -8.71 10.09 -1.86
C ILE A 64 -8.14 10.68 -0.57
N VAL A 65 -7.24 11.68 -0.68
CA VAL A 65 -6.63 12.37 0.48
C VAL A 65 -7.68 13.16 1.25
N SER A 66 -8.70 13.68 0.56
CA SER A 66 -9.80 14.43 1.20
C SER A 66 -10.69 13.57 2.11
N LEU A 67 -10.57 12.24 2.03
CA LEU A 67 -11.29 11.29 2.87
C LEU A 67 -10.59 11.01 4.21
N LEU A 68 -9.35 11.48 4.38
CA LEU A 68 -8.55 11.26 5.57
C LEU A 68 -8.72 12.42 6.57
N PRO A 69 -8.59 12.15 7.88
CA PRO A 69 -8.55 13.19 8.91
C PRO A 69 -7.44 14.21 8.67
N ALA A 70 -7.68 15.47 9.05
CA ALA A 70 -6.71 16.56 8.90
C ALA A 70 -5.43 16.36 9.75
N ASP A 71 -5.52 15.58 10.82
CA ASP A 71 -4.44 15.21 11.73
C ASP A 71 -3.77 13.86 11.37
N THR A 72 -3.87 13.45 10.10
CA THR A 72 -3.08 12.34 9.54
C THR A 72 -1.58 12.65 9.62
N PHE A 73 -0.80 11.80 10.29
CA PHE A 73 0.64 12.00 10.49
C PHE A 73 1.53 11.28 9.48
N LEU A 74 1.02 10.24 8.82
CA LEU A 74 1.73 9.56 7.73
C LEU A 74 0.75 9.25 6.61
N LEU A 75 1.14 9.53 5.37
CA LEU A 75 0.37 9.24 4.17
C LEU A 75 1.28 8.72 3.06
N ILE A 76 0.90 7.59 2.48
CA ILE A 76 1.41 7.09 1.20
C ILE A 76 0.21 6.99 0.26
N ASN A 77 0.25 7.68 -0.87
CA ASN A 77 -0.80 7.60 -1.88
C ASN A 77 -0.23 7.37 -3.28
N GLY A 78 -1.08 6.87 -4.16
CA GLY A 78 -0.70 6.56 -5.53
C GLY A 78 -1.88 6.08 -6.35
N ASN A 79 -1.61 5.56 -7.53
CA ASN A 79 -2.63 5.04 -8.44
C ASN A 79 -2.29 3.62 -8.87
N SER A 80 -3.29 2.75 -8.93
CA SER A 80 -3.24 1.39 -9.45
C SER A 80 -2.15 0.52 -8.80
N ILE A 81 -2.41 0.04 -7.58
CA ILE A 81 -1.58 -1.00 -6.92
C ILE A 81 -1.40 -2.21 -7.85
N LYS A 82 -2.44 -2.55 -8.64
CA LYS A 82 -2.39 -3.55 -9.70
C LYS A 82 -1.20 -3.35 -10.65
N THR A 83 -0.98 -2.12 -11.11
CA THR A 83 0.10 -1.78 -12.03
C THR A 83 1.48 -1.94 -11.37
N TYR A 84 1.62 -1.55 -10.10
CA TYR A 84 2.83 -1.81 -9.32
C TYR A 84 3.10 -3.31 -9.15
N TRP A 85 2.06 -4.09 -8.83
CA TRP A 85 2.16 -5.54 -8.69
C TRP A 85 2.56 -6.22 -10.00
N GLN A 86 1.95 -5.83 -11.12
CA GLN A 86 2.31 -6.35 -12.45
C GLN A 86 3.77 -6.04 -12.80
N GLY A 87 4.23 -4.83 -12.54
CA GLY A 87 5.63 -4.45 -12.72
C GLY A 87 6.58 -5.26 -11.84
N PHE A 88 6.21 -5.52 -10.59
CA PHE A 88 6.99 -6.39 -9.70
C PHE A 88 7.04 -7.85 -10.20
N VAL A 89 5.92 -8.40 -10.66
CA VAL A 89 5.87 -9.75 -11.25
C VAL A 89 6.76 -9.84 -12.48
N GLU A 90 6.69 -8.85 -13.38
CA GLU A 90 7.55 -8.82 -14.57
C GLU A 90 9.03 -8.67 -14.21
N GLN A 91 9.35 -7.82 -13.24
CA GLN A 91 10.72 -7.63 -12.76
C GLN A 91 11.26 -8.91 -12.11
N ALA A 92 10.43 -9.66 -11.39
CA ALA A 92 10.82 -10.91 -10.75
C ALA A 92 11.30 -11.96 -11.77
N GLN A 93 10.74 -11.99 -12.98
CA GLN A 93 11.16 -12.93 -14.05
C GLN A 93 12.61 -12.73 -14.50
N SER A 94 13.21 -11.57 -14.24
CA SER A 94 14.62 -11.31 -14.55
C SER A 94 15.62 -11.83 -13.50
N ASP A 95 15.14 -12.30 -12.34
CA ASP A 95 15.94 -12.88 -11.27
C ASP A 95 15.34 -14.23 -10.85
N SER A 96 15.99 -15.34 -11.22
CA SER A 96 15.47 -16.69 -11.01
C SER A 96 15.18 -17.02 -9.53
N GLN A 97 15.91 -16.42 -8.59
CA GLN A 97 15.64 -16.62 -7.16
C GLN A 97 14.37 -15.87 -6.74
N LEU A 98 14.23 -14.62 -7.20
CA LEU A 98 13.05 -13.82 -6.93
C LEU A 98 11.78 -14.41 -7.57
N GLU A 99 11.88 -14.88 -8.82
CA GLU A 99 10.78 -15.56 -9.53
C GLU A 99 10.30 -16.80 -8.76
N LYS A 100 11.22 -17.69 -8.38
CA LYS A 100 10.89 -18.90 -7.62
C LYS A 100 10.22 -18.57 -6.28
N GLY A 101 10.75 -17.58 -5.56
CA GLY A 101 10.17 -17.11 -4.30
C GLY A 101 8.75 -16.59 -4.48
N LEU A 102 8.53 -15.74 -5.49
CA LEU A 102 7.22 -15.19 -5.80
C LEU A 102 6.21 -16.27 -6.18
N GLU A 103 6.57 -17.20 -7.07
CA GLU A 103 5.69 -18.29 -7.49
C GLU A 103 5.36 -19.24 -6.35
N GLN A 104 6.31 -19.51 -5.46
CA GLN A 104 6.05 -20.28 -4.25
C GLN A 104 5.07 -19.56 -3.31
N SER A 105 5.25 -18.26 -3.08
CA SER A 105 4.33 -17.46 -2.27
C SER A 105 2.92 -17.43 -2.86
N LYS A 106 2.78 -17.22 -4.18
CA LYS A 106 1.49 -17.27 -4.88
C LYS A 106 0.79 -18.62 -4.70
N LYS A 107 1.52 -19.72 -4.89
CA LYS A 107 0.99 -21.09 -4.70
C LYS A 107 0.55 -21.33 -3.26
N GLN A 108 1.37 -20.94 -2.29
CA GLN A 108 1.08 -21.14 -0.86
C GLN A 108 -0.17 -20.36 -0.44
N ILE A 109 -0.27 -19.08 -0.82
CA ILE A 109 -1.43 -18.25 -0.50
C ILE A 109 -2.68 -18.84 -1.15
N LYS A 110 -2.62 -19.21 -2.43
CA LYS A 110 -3.74 -19.85 -3.13
C LYS A 110 -4.15 -21.18 -2.50
N LEU A 111 -3.19 -21.98 -2.03
CA LEU A 111 -3.48 -23.25 -1.36
C LEU A 111 -4.24 -23.04 -0.04
N MET A 112 -3.75 -22.12 0.79
CA MET A 112 -4.27 -21.85 2.14
C MET A 112 -5.60 -21.06 2.13
N THR A 113 -5.73 -20.09 1.23
CA THR A 113 -6.84 -19.13 1.25
C THR A 113 -7.83 -19.31 0.10
N LYS A 114 -7.47 -20.08 -0.93
CA LYS A 114 -8.16 -20.15 -2.23
C LYS A 114 -8.24 -18.80 -2.97
N LEU A 115 -7.44 -17.82 -2.58
CA LEU A 115 -7.30 -16.52 -3.25
C LEU A 115 -6.06 -16.53 -4.15
N ASP A 116 -6.25 -16.11 -5.40
CA ASP A 116 -5.20 -15.90 -6.37
C ASP A 116 -4.64 -14.47 -6.20
N LEU A 117 -3.34 -14.32 -5.92
CA LEU A 117 -2.75 -13.00 -5.69
C LEU A 117 -2.91 -12.05 -6.89
N ASP A 118 -2.75 -12.58 -8.11
CA ASP A 118 -2.77 -11.76 -9.32
C ASP A 118 -4.18 -11.29 -9.66
N LYS A 119 -5.19 -12.11 -9.34
CA LYS A 119 -6.59 -11.86 -9.72
C LYS A 119 -7.46 -11.37 -8.57
N ASP A 120 -7.48 -12.12 -7.47
CA ASP A 120 -8.39 -11.89 -6.35
C ASP A 120 -7.83 -10.82 -5.40
N ILE A 121 -6.50 -10.68 -5.24
CA ILE A 121 -5.92 -9.69 -4.32
C ILE A 121 -5.58 -8.40 -5.05
N PHE A 122 -4.59 -8.40 -5.94
CA PHE A 122 -4.11 -7.16 -6.56
C PHE A 122 -4.87 -6.80 -7.85
N GLY A 123 -5.54 -7.76 -8.49
CA GLY A 123 -6.11 -7.61 -9.83
C GLY A 123 -7.24 -6.58 -9.96
N TRP A 124 -7.91 -6.23 -8.86
CA TRP A 124 -8.98 -5.24 -8.79
C TRP A 124 -8.53 -3.88 -8.24
N MET A 125 -7.30 -3.76 -7.69
CA MET A 125 -6.80 -2.51 -7.10
C MET A 125 -6.24 -1.57 -8.18
N ASP A 126 -7.08 -1.14 -9.10
CA ASP A 126 -6.73 -0.40 -10.32
C ASP A 126 -7.00 1.11 -10.28
N GLY A 127 -7.54 1.62 -9.17
CA GLY A 127 -7.79 3.04 -8.94
C GLY A 127 -6.79 3.71 -8.01
N GLU A 128 -7.12 4.93 -7.55
CA GLU A 128 -6.34 5.63 -6.54
C GLU A 128 -6.31 4.87 -5.20
N PHE A 129 -5.20 4.95 -4.47
CA PHE A 129 -5.08 4.39 -3.14
C PHE A 129 -4.43 5.37 -2.18
N ALA A 130 -4.74 5.20 -0.89
CA ALA A 130 -4.03 5.81 0.21
C ALA A 130 -3.84 4.82 1.35
N ILE A 131 -2.67 4.86 1.97
CA ILE A 131 -2.32 4.18 3.22
C ILE A 131 -1.91 5.28 4.18
N ALA A 132 -2.61 5.37 5.30
CA ALA A 132 -2.43 6.44 6.25
C ALA A 132 -2.30 5.89 7.67
N ALA A 133 -1.54 6.60 8.49
CA ALA A 133 -1.56 6.44 9.93
C ALA A 133 -2.32 7.65 10.51
N ILE A 134 -3.40 7.37 11.24
CA ILE A 134 -4.40 8.34 11.71
C ILE A 134 -4.62 8.19 13.22
N PRO A 135 -5.05 9.25 13.94
CA PRO A 135 -5.26 9.11 15.38
C PRO A 135 -6.30 8.02 15.70
N ALA A 136 -6.06 7.26 16.77
CA ALA A 136 -6.99 6.23 17.22
C ALA A 136 -7.52 6.55 18.62
N ASP A 137 -8.84 6.76 18.71
CA ASP A 137 -9.56 6.97 19.97
C ASP A 137 -10.32 5.71 20.45
N LYS A 138 -10.36 4.67 19.60
CA LYS A 138 -11.10 3.41 19.74
C LYS A 138 -10.28 2.22 19.23
N GLY A 139 -10.76 1.02 19.55
CA GLY A 139 -10.16 -0.25 19.13
C GLY A 139 -8.93 -0.67 19.94
N ILE A 140 -8.31 -1.79 19.54
CA ILE A 140 -7.16 -2.39 20.21
C ILE A 140 -5.90 -1.51 20.22
N LEU A 141 -5.74 -0.60 19.24
CA LEU A 141 -4.58 0.27 19.06
C LEU A 141 -4.74 1.63 19.73
N LYS A 142 -5.89 1.90 20.38
CA LYS A 142 -6.12 3.14 21.14
C LYS A 142 -4.96 3.49 22.09
N GLN A 143 -4.40 2.47 22.76
CA GLN A 143 -3.29 2.65 23.69
C GLN A 143 -1.99 3.16 23.05
N LEU A 144 -1.82 2.97 21.73
CA LEU A 144 -0.70 3.51 20.96
C LEU A 144 -0.96 4.95 20.49
N GLY A 145 -2.20 5.43 20.58
CA GLY A 145 -2.62 6.76 20.13
C GLY A 145 -2.81 6.89 18.60
N PHE A 146 -2.55 5.82 17.84
CA PHE A 146 -2.72 5.79 16.39
C PHE A 146 -3.24 4.46 15.86
N GLY A 147 -3.96 4.53 14.75
CA GLY A 147 -4.42 3.42 13.92
C GLY A 147 -3.99 3.60 12.47
N GLY A 148 -4.41 2.65 11.62
CA GLY A 148 -4.18 2.68 10.19
C GLY A 148 -5.46 2.87 9.40
N ALA A 149 -5.38 3.49 8.24
CA ALA A 149 -6.43 3.54 7.24
C ALA A 149 -5.87 3.17 5.87
N ILE A 150 -6.56 2.29 5.16
CA ILE A 150 -6.28 1.98 3.76
C ILE A 150 -7.55 2.33 2.99
N ILE A 151 -7.42 3.16 1.96
CA ILE A 151 -8.51 3.51 1.06
C ILE A 151 -8.12 3.04 -0.34
N LEU A 152 -9.00 2.29 -0.99
CA LEU A 152 -8.77 1.67 -2.29
C LEU A 152 -9.93 2.02 -3.22
N GLN A 153 -9.62 2.68 -4.34
CA GLN A 153 -10.57 2.81 -5.45
C GLN A 153 -10.42 1.64 -6.42
N THR A 154 -11.54 1.25 -7.03
CA THR A 154 -11.58 0.20 -8.04
C THR A 154 -12.64 0.46 -9.10
N SER A 155 -12.33 0.06 -10.35
CA SER A 155 -13.33 -0.07 -11.41
C SER A 155 -14.04 -1.44 -11.39
N ASN A 156 -13.48 -2.42 -10.67
CA ASN A 156 -13.96 -3.80 -10.60
C ASN A 156 -14.52 -4.13 -9.21
N ARG A 157 -15.62 -3.45 -8.88
CA ARG A 157 -16.35 -3.61 -7.62
C ARG A 157 -16.71 -5.06 -7.31
N ALA A 158 -17.17 -5.82 -8.31
CA ALA A 158 -17.61 -7.20 -8.12
C ALA A 158 -16.48 -8.13 -7.65
N THR A 159 -15.28 -8.03 -8.23
CA THR A 159 -14.13 -8.82 -7.76
C THR A 159 -13.68 -8.37 -6.37
N ALA A 160 -13.64 -7.07 -6.11
CA ALA A 160 -13.28 -6.54 -4.80
C ALA A 160 -14.20 -7.06 -3.68
N GLU A 161 -15.52 -7.01 -3.90
CA GLU A 161 -16.51 -7.55 -2.94
C GLU A 161 -16.40 -9.06 -2.76
N ALA A 162 -16.22 -9.81 -3.84
CA ALA A 162 -16.02 -11.25 -3.75
C ALA A 162 -14.76 -11.59 -2.92
N THR A 163 -13.70 -10.79 -3.06
CA THR A 163 -12.48 -10.94 -2.27
C THR A 163 -12.72 -10.58 -0.81
N THR A 164 -13.34 -9.45 -0.50
CA THR A 164 -13.61 -9.06 0.91
C THR A 164 -14.47 -10.11 1.61
N VAL A 165 -15.51 -10.64 0.94
CA VAL A 165 -16.37 -11.71 1.50
C VAL A 165 -15.59 -13.00 1.78
N LYS A 166 -14.69 -13.41 0.87
CA LYS A 166 -13.82 -14.58 1.08
C LYS A 166 -12.89 -14.34 2.27
N VAL A 167 -12.28 -13.16 2.35
CA VAL A 167 -11.36 -12.78 3.43
C VAL A 167 -12.09 -12.73 4.79
N ASP A 168 -13.32 -12.20 4.84
CA ASP A 168 -14.20 -12.25 6.01
C ASP A 168 -14.53 -13.69 6.44
N THR A 169 -14.79 -14.56 5.46
CA THR A 169 -15.09 -15.98 5.72
C THR A 169 -13.87 -16.71 6.30
N LEU A 170 -12.68 -16.42 5.77
CA LEU A 170 -11.42 -16.93 6.32
C LEU A 170 -11.19 -16.42 7.75
N ALA A 171 -11.44 -15.15 8.03
CA ALA A 171 -11.32 -14.60 9.38
C ALA A 171 -12.26 -15.30 10.37
N LYS A 172 -13.54 -15.46 10.00
CA LYS A 172 -14.53 -16.24 10.78
C LYS A 172 -14.02 -17.66 11.06
N GLY A 173 -13.49 -18.34 10.04
CA GLY A 173 -12.94 -19.69 10.16
C GLY A 173 -11.71 -19.80 11.07
N ASN A 174 -11.00 -18.69 11.29
CA ASN A 174 -9.82 -18.62 12.16
C ASN A 174 -10.12 -18.02 13.55
N GLY A 175 -11.39 -17.99 13.96
CA GLY A 175 -11.80 -17.58 15.31
C GLY A 175 -11.94 -16.07 15.51
N ILE A 176 -11.85 -15.26 14.44
CA ILE A 176 -12.18 -13.84 14.49
C ILE A 176 -13.69 -13.67 14.43
N LYS A 177 -14.27 -12.91 15.36
CA LYS A 177 -15.68 -12.57 15.28
C LYS A 177 -15.86 -11.49 14.21
N VAL A 178 -16.73 -11.74 13.24
CA VAL A 178 -17.03 -10.77 12.18
C VAL A 178 -18.48 -10.31 12.34
N ALA A 179 -18.66 -9.03 12.61
CA ALA A 179 -19.96 -8.40 12.90
C ALA A 179 -20.24 -7.26 11.92
N GLU A 180 -21.52 -7.03 11.62
CA GLU A 180 -21.95 -5.85 10.85
C GLU A 180 -22.36 -4.72 11.80
N ARG A 181 -22.03 -3.49 11.41
CA ARG A 181 -22.44 -2.26 12.09
C ARG A 181 -22.84 -1.21 11.07
N ASP A 182 -23.93 -0.50 11.31
CA ASP A 182 -24.34 0.63 10.48
C ASP A 182 -23.85 1.94 11.10
N ILE A 183 -23.22 2.79 10.29
CA ILE A 183 -22.87 4.17 10.64
C ILE A 183 -23.41 5.08 9.54
N GLN A 184 -24.41 5.90 9.87
CA GLN A 184 -24.97 6.89 8.94
C GLN A 184 -25.39 6.28 7.58
N GLY A 185 -25.95 5.07 7.58
CA GLY A 185 -26.40 4.37 6.38
C GLY A 185 -25.27 3.68 5.59
N LYS A 186 -24.05 3.64 6.12
CA LYS A 186 -22.95 2.83 5.59
C LYS A 186 -22.76 1.60 6.46
N LYS A 187 -22.71 0.44 5.81
CA LYS A 187 -22.44 -0.84 6.46
C LYS A 187 -20.94 -1.06 6.61
N PHE A 188 -20.51 -1.24 7.85
CA PHE A 188 -19.17 -1.64 8.24
C PHE A 188 -19.17 -3.11 8.64
N THR A 189 -18.15 -3.83 8.22
CA THR A 189 -17.83 -5.17 8.68
C THR A 189 -16.64 -5.07 9.64
N ASP A 190 -16.90 -5.34 10.92
CA ASP A 190 -15.92 -5.26 12.00
C ASP A 190 -15.37 -6.67 12.31
N TRP A 191 -14.05 -6.77 12.40
CA TRP A 191 -13.31 -7.92 12.86
C TRP A 191 -12.92 -7.71 14.32
N GLU A 192 -13.54 -8.46 15.20
CA GLU A 192 -13.39 -8.36 16.65
C GLU A 192 -12.59 -9.54 17.19
N ILE A 193 -11.62 -9.21 18.05
CA ILE A 193 -10.96 -10.19 18.92
C ILE A 193 -11.75 -10.22 20.23
N ILE A 194 -12.20 -11.41 20.64
CA ILE A 194 -12.98 -11.61 21.86
C ILE A 194 -12.22 -11.03 23.05
N GLN A 195 -12.88 -10.15 23.82
CA GLN A 195 -12.34 -9.41 24.97
C GLN A 195 -11.30 -8.31 24.67
N GLN A 196 -10.83 -8.15 23.42
CA GLN A 196 -9.85 -7.10 23.07
C GLN A 196 -10.47 -5.98 22.23
N GLY A 197 -11.59 -6.24 21.55
CA GLY A 197 -12.32 -5.25 20.76
C GLY A 197 -12.08 -5.38 19.26
N THR A 198 -12.43 -4.35 18.51
CA THR A 198 -12.21 -4.29 17.06
C THR A 198 -10.72 -4.21 16.76
N LEU A 199 -10.27 -5.05 15.82
CA LEU A 199 -8.92 -5.06 15.23
C LEU A 199 -8.92 -4.31 13.90
N LEU A 200 -9.96 -4.56 13.10
CA LEU A 200 -10.10 -4.07 11.73
C LEU A 200 -11.57 -3.84 11.44
N SER A 201 -11.87 -2.81 10.67
CA SER A 201 -13.18 -2.55 10.08
C SER A 201 -13.02 -2.30 8.60
N HIS A 202 -13.93 -2.80 7.77
CA HIS A 202 -13.98 -2.38 6.36
C HIS A 202 -15.39 -1.99 5.92
N ALA A 203 -15.48 -1.04 5.01
CA ALA A 203 -16.74 -0.55 4.48
C ALA A 203 -16.56 0.07 3.10
N TRP A 204 -17.60 -0.02 2.29
CA TRP A 204 -17.66 0.71 1.04
C TRP A 204 -18.21 2.12 1.28
N LEU A 205 -17.40 3.13 0.96
CA LEU A 205 -17.76 4.54 1.13
C LEU A 205 -18.69 5.01 0.01
N ASP A 206 -18.55 4.45 -1.18
CA ASP A 206 -19.39 4.69 -2.36
C ASP A 206 -19.37 3.45 -3.27
N GLN A 207 -19.71 3.59 -4.55
CA GLN A 207 -19.72 2.49 -5.51
C GLN A 207 -18.33 1.89 -5.78
N ASN A 208 -17.27 2.68 -5.66
CA ASN A 208 -15.93 2.35 -6.15
C ASN A 208 -14.85 2.43 -5.06
N THR A 209 -15.16 2.95 -3.87
CA THR A 209 -14.16 3.22 -2.81
C THR A 209 -14.35 2.33 -1.58
N LEU A 210 -13.37 1.44 -1.32
CA LEU A 210 -13.28 0.62 -0.12
C LEU A 210 -12.41 1.32 0.92
N LEU A 211 -12.91 1.44 2.15
CA LEU A 211 -12.14 1.82 3.33
C LEU A 211 -11.86 0.57 4.16
N ILE A 212 -10.62 0.45 4.64
CA ILE A 212 -10.20 -0.49 5.67
C ILE A 212 -9.54 0.33 6.79
N ALA A 213 -10.16 0.35 7.96
CA ALA A 213 -9.60 0.94 9.17
C ALA A 213 -9.01 -0.17 10.04
N ILE A 214 -7.84 0.09 10.64
CA ILE A 214 -7.13 -0.82 11.52
C ILE A 214 -6.91 -0.06 12.82
N GLY A 215 -7.44 -0.56 13.92
CA GLY A 215 -7.53 0.27 15.11
C GLY A 215 -8.18 -0.47 16.23
#